data_AF-A0AAV7V743-F1
#
_entry.id   AF-A0AAV7V743-F1
#
_cell.length_a   1.000
_cell.length_b   1.000
_cell.length_c   1.000
_cell.angle_alpha   90.00
_cell.angle_beta   90.00
_cell.angle_gamma   90.00
#
_symmetry.space_group_name_H-M   'P 1'
#
loop_
_entity.id
_entity.type
_entity.pdbx_description
1 polymer ?
#
loop_
_entity_poly.entity_id
_entity_poly.type
_entity_poly.pdbx_seq_one_letter_code
_entity_poly.pdbx_strand_id
1 'polypeptide(L)'
;MASVLALEPFVVDGPPSAQAARWKEWVDRLETYFVATALDNDRRRPMLLHLGGVAIHKLGQSVAEEGPPFTYQLLKRALTAHFEPLANPDYERFLLRQARQLPHKSVDTFYARLKDLARTCTLVDVEDEVRAQFIQGCASV
;
A
#
# COMPACT_ATOMS: atom_id res chain seq x y z
N MET A 1 8.99 28.54 -1.53
CA MET A 1 9.81 27.56 -0.80
C MET A 1 9.01 26.29 -0.66
N ALA A 2 9.42 25.22 -1.35
CA ALA A 2 8.63 23.99 -1.46
C ALA A 2 8.54 23.29 -0.10
N SER A 3 7.33 22.98 0.34
CA SER A 3 7.03 22.09 1.46
C SER A 3 7.33 20.66 1.01
N VAL A 4 8.57 20.20 1.18
CA VAL A 4 9.09 18.97 0.54
C VAL A 4 8.74 17.68 1.31
N LEU A 5 8.02 17.75 2.43
CA LEU A 5 7.76 16.58 3.29
C LEU A 5 6.29 16.41 3.73
N ALA A 6 5.33 16.76 2.88
CA ALA A 6 3.92 16.50 3.20
C ALA A 6 3.55 15.06 2.81
N LEU A 7 3.51 14.15 3.79
CA LEU A 7 2.84 12.86 3.62
C LEU A 7 1.32 13.10 3.55
N GLU A 8 0.70 12.75 2.43
CA GLU A 8 -0.74 12.85 2.29
C GLU A 8 -1.46 11.85 3.20
N PRO A 9 -2.63 12.21 3.76
CA PRO A 9 -3.37 11.31 4.63
C PRO A 9 -3.83 10.02 3.92
N PHE A 10 -3.95 8.94 4.69
CA PHE A 10 -4.51 7.70 4.17
C PHE A 10 -6.02 7.86 3.96
N VAL A 11 -6.48 7.61 2.73
CA VAL A 11 -7.90 7.63 2.38
C VAL A 11 -8.40 6.20 2.33
N VAL A 12 -9.40 5.90 3.16
CA VAL A 12 -10.09 4.60 3.18
C VAL A 12 -11.21 4.62 2.13
N ASP A 13 -10.84 4.44 0.87
CA ASP A 13 -11.77 4.42 -0.27
C ASP A 13 -11.42 3.33 -1.30
N GLY A 14 -12.40 2.97 -2.14
CA GLY A 14 -12.24 1.95 -3.17
C GLY A 14 -12.48 0.50 -2.69
N PRO A 15 -12.26 -0.49 -3.57
CA PRO A 15 -12.52 -1.90 -3.24
C PRO A 15 -11.57 -2.36 -2.10
N PRO A 16 -12.05 -3.19 -1.16
CA PRO A 16 -11.26 -3.59 0.01
C PRO A 16 -9.88 -4.17 -0.34
N SER A 17 -9.79 -4.95 -1.42
CA SER A 17 -8.52 -5.48 -1.97
C SER A 17 -7.46 -4.43 -2.23
N ALA A 18 -7.84 -3.30 -2.83
CA ALA A 18 -6.91 -2.21 -3.09
C ALA A 18 -6.51 -1.44 -1.83
N GLN A 19 -7.33 -1.48 -0.76
CA GLN A 19 -7.05 -0.76 0.49
C GLN A 19 -5.86 -1.36 1.22
N ALA A 20 -5.69 -2.69 1.21
CA ALA A 20 -4.56 -3.36 1.85
C ALA A 20 -3.22 -2.98 1.20
N ALA A 21 -3.16 -2.99 -0.13
CA ALA A 21 -1.97 -2.61 -0.88
C ALA A 21 -1.60 -1.13 -0.64
N ARG A 22 -2.59 -0.23 -0.70
CA ARG A 22 -2.40 1.20 -0.44
C ARG A 22 -2.00 1.47 1.01
N TRP A 23 -2.53 0.72 1.98
CA TRP A 23 -2.14 0.85 3.38
C TRP A 23 -0.66 0.53 3.56
N LYS A 24 -0.20 -0.58 2.97
CA LYS A 24 1.22 -0.98 3.02
C LYS A 24 2.13 0.10 2.41
N GLU A 25 1.79 0.60 1.22
CA GLU A 25 2.54 1.68 0.57
C GLU A 25 2.57 2.96 1.42
N TRP A 26 1.44 3.32 2.02
CA TRP A 26 1.35 4.50 2.87
C TRP A 26 2.21 4.37 4.15
N VAL A 27 2.20 3.19 4.79
CA VAL A 27 3.06 2.90 5.95
C VAL A 27 4.53 2.94 5.57
N ASP A 28 4.92 2.40 4.41
CA ASP A 28 6.31 2.45 3.93
C ASP A 28 6.79 3.90 3.74
N ARG A 29 5.92 4.77 3.18
CA ARG A 29 6.19 6.21 3.05
C ARG A 29 6.27 6.91 4.42
N LEU A 30 5.43 6.52 5.38
CA LEU A 30 5.47 7.05 6.75
C LEU A 30 6.78 6.69 7.47
N GLU A 31 7.24 5.44 7.36
CA GLU A 31 8.50 4.99 7.97
C GLU A 31 9.69 5.74 7.33
N THR A 32 9.65 5.93 6.00
CA THR A 32 10.63 6.77 5.29
C THR A 32 10.64 8.21 5.83
N TYR A 33 9.46 8.79 6.05
CA TYR A 33 9.31 10.13 6.63
C TYR A 33 9.90 10.20 8.05
N PHE A 34 9.70 9.19 8.89
CA PHE A 34 10.30 9.14 10.24
C PHE A 34 11.82 9.11 10.20
N VAL A 35 12.41 8.36 9.27
CA VAL A 35 13.86 8.33 9.08
C VAL A 35 14.38 9.68 8.57
N ALA A 36 13.74 10.23 7.53
CA ALA A 36 14.15 11.50 6.92
C ALA A 36 14.07 12.69 7.88
N THR A 37 13.16 12.64 8.86
CA THR A 37 12.96 13.71 9.86
C THR A 37 13.63 13.41 11.20
N ALA A 38 14.38 12.31 11.32
CA ALA A 38 14.99 11.85 12.58
C ALA A 38 13.98 11.83 13.74
N LEU A 39 12.80 11.26 13.52
CA LEU A 39 11.72 11.27 14.50
C LEU A 39 11.93 10.23 15.61
N ASP A 40 11.92 10.70 16.86
CA ASP A 40 12.01 9.84 18.04
C ASP A 40 10.84 8.86 18.15
N ASN A 41 11.10 7.69 18.73
CA ASN A 41 10.11 6.61 18.85
C ASN A 41 8.83 7.05 19.58
N ASP A 42 8.94 7.87 20.63
CA ASP A 42 7.79 8.36 21.40
C ASP A 42 6.85 9.23 20.57
N ARG A 43 7.39 9.88 19.53
CA ARG A 43 6.62 10.75 18.63
C ARG A 43 6.01 10.00 17.45
N ARG A 44 6.45 8.77 17.14
CA ARG A 44 5.94 7.98 16.00
C ARG A 44 4.47 7.62 16.12
N ARG A 45 4.01 7.22 17.31
CA ARG A 45 2.60 6.87 17.55
C ARG A 45 1.65 8.05 17.30
N PRO A 46 1.79 9.21 17.97
CA PRO A 46 0.91 10.35 17.71
C PRO A 46 1.03 10.84 16.25
N MET A 47 2.23 10.74 15.65
CA MET A 47 2.42 11.12 14.25
C MET A 47 1.67 10.19 13.27
N LEU A 48 1.64 8.88 13.51
CA LEU A 48 0.83 7.95 12.72
C LEU A 48 -0.66 8.34 12.76
N LEU A 49 -1.18 8.63 13.96
CA LEU A 49 -2.59 8.98 14.14
C LEU A 49 -2.95 10.34 13.55
N HIS A 50 -2.00 11.28 13.50
CA HIS A 50 -2.20 12.60 12.92
C HIS A 50 -2.11 12.56 11.39
N LEU A 51 -1.00 12.03 10.86
CA LEU A 51 -0.75 11.97 9.42
C LEU A 51 -1.67 10.96 8.73
N GLY A 52 -2.11 9.91 9.41
CA GLY A 52 -3.08 8.94 8.87
C GLY A 52 -4.48 9.53 8.62
N GLY A 53 -4.76 10.74 9.11
CA GLY A 53 -6.04 11.41 8.94
C GLY A 53 -7.15 10.85 9.85
N VAL A 54 -8.35 11.42 9.72
CA VAL A 54 -9.47 11.21 10.64
C VAL A 54 -9.89 9.73 10.72
N ALA A 55 -9.88 9.01 9.60
CA ALA A 55 -10.29 7.61 9.57
C ALA A 55 -9.33 6.71 10.36
N ILE A 56 -8.02 6.85 10.12
CA ILE A 56 -6.98 6.11 10.84
C ILE A 56 -6.92 6.54 12.31
N HIS A 57 -7.15 7.81 12.62
CA HIS A 57 -7.24 8.28 14.00
C HIS A 57 -8.34 7.55 14.78
N LYS A 58 -9.56 7.50 14.23
CA LYS A 58 -10.70 6.82 14.85
C LYS A 58 -10.47 5.31 14.98
N LEU A 59 -9.98 4.68 13.92
CA LEU A 59 -9.65 3.26 13.93
C LEU A 59 -8.57 2.95 14.98
N GLY A 60 -7.54 3.80 15.04
CA GLY A 60 -6.45 3.71 16.00
C GLY A 60 -6.88 3.87 17.45
N GLN A 61 -7.90 4.69 17.73
CA GLN A 61 -8.51 4.78 19.06
C GLN A 61 -9.26 3.50 19.42
N SER A 62 -10.07 2.96 18.49
CA SER A 62 -10.84 1.73 18.71
C SER A 62 -9.95 0.52 19.01
N VAL A 63 -8.80 0.37 18.35
CA VAL A 63 -7.87 -0.75 18.61
C VAL A 63 -6.97 -0.53 19.83
N ALA A 64 -6.90 0.69 20.37
CA ALA A 64 -6.06 1.01 21.53
C ALA A 64 -6.76 0.77 22.88
N GLU A 65 -8.03 0.37 22.88
CA GLU A 65 -8.81 0.06 24.09
C GLU A 65 -8.34 -1.22 24.81
N GLU A 66 -7.44 -2.01 24.21
CA GLU A 66 -6.92 -3.28 24.76
C GLU A 66 -5.84 -3.12 25.86
N GLY A 67 -5.50 -1.89 26.27
CA GLY A 67 -4.69 -1.62 27.47
C GLY A 67 -3.18 -1.34 27.24
N PRO A 68 -2.52 -0.61 28.15
CA PRO A 68 -1.14 -0.13 27.99
C PRO A 68 -0.03 -1.13 28.37
N PRO A 69 1.21 -0.96 27.84
CA PRO A 69 1.63 0.12 26.94
C PRO A 69 1.38 -0.21 25.46
N PHE A 70 0.47 0.53 24.82
CA PHE A 70 0.18 0.40 23.40
C PHE A 70 1.19 1.22 22.58
N THR A 71 2.29 0.58 22.21
CA THR A 71 3.42 1.22 21.51
C THR A 71 3.08 1.55 20.05
N TYR A 72 3.96 2.31 19.38
CA TYR A 72 3.88 2.53 17.92
C TYR A 72 3.79 1.21 17.14
N GLN A 73 4.61 0.22 17.50
CA GLN A 73 4.62 -1.07 16.79
C GLN A 73 3.33 -1.86 16.99
N LEU A 74 2.73 -1.80 18.19
CA LEU A 74 1.44 -2.43 18.46
C LEU A 74 0.32 -1.75 17.67
N LEU A 75 0.28 -0.41 17.66
CA LEU A 75 -0.69 0.34 16.85
C LEU A 75 -0.54 0.05 15.35
N LYS A 76 0.69 0.09 14.83
CA LYS A 76 0.98 -0.21 13.42
C LYS A 76 0.53 -1.62 13.05
N ARG A 77 0.81 -2.61 13.92
CA ARG A 77 0.41 -4.00 13.72
C ARG A 77 -1.11 -4.16 13.76
N ALA A 78 -1.79 -3.56 14.73
CA ALA A 78 -3.25 -3.64 14.85
C ALA A 78 -3.96 -3.01 13.63
N LEU A 79 -3.51 -1.82 13.21
CA LEU A 79 -4.02 -1.18 12.00
C LEU A 79 -3.73 -2.02 10.75
N THR A 80 -2.53 -2.59 10.63
CA THR A 80 -2.19 -3.46 9.49
C THR A 80 -3.06 -4.70 9.45
N ALA A 81 -3.30 -5.35 10.60
CA ALA A 81 -4.18 -6.50 10.73
C ALA A 81 -5.65 -6.17 10.40
N HIS A 82 -6.08 -4.92 10.51
CA HIS A 82 -7.40 -4.49 10.05
C HIS A 82 -7.50 -4.49 8.51
N PHE A 83 -6.43 -4.10 7.80
CA PHE A 83 -6.41 -4.03 6.34
C PHE A 83 -5.95 -5.34 5.68
N GLU A 84 -5.20 -6.18 6.37
CA GLU A 84 -4.63 -7.42 5.84
C GLU A 84 -5.69 -8.45 5.35
N PRO A 85 -6.81 -8.69 6.04
CA PRO A 85 -7.89 -9.54 5.54
C PRO A 85 -8.56 -9.00 4.28
N LEU A 86 -8.38 -7.72 3.98
CA LEU A 86 -8.92 -7.12 2.77
C LEU A 86 -8.06 -7.45 1.56
N ALA A 87 -6.78 -7.81 1.74
CA ALA A 87 -5.94 -8.29 0.65
C ALA A 87 -6.51 -9.62 0.13
N ASN A 88 -7.03 -9.60 -1.10
CA ASN A 88 -7.47 -10.81 -1.77
C ASN A 88 -6.48 -11.12 -2.90
N PRO A 89 -5.51 -12.03 -2.68
CA PRO A 89 -4.54 -12.39 -3.70
C PRO A 89 -5.16 -12.84 -5.01
N ASP A 90 -6.33 -13.49 -4.96
CA ASP A 90 -7.03 -13.95 -6.16
C ASP A 90 -7.62 -12.78 -6.94
N TYR A 91 -8.09 -11.73 -6.25
CA TYR A 91 -8.52 -10.49 -6.89
C TYR A 91 -7.34 -9.72 -7.49
N GLU A 92 -6.21 -9.64 -6.79
CA GLU A 92 -4.99 -9.01 -7.32
C GLU A 92 -4.50 -9.75 -8.57
N ARG A 93 -4.50 -11.10 -8.54
CA ARG A 93 -4.20 -11.94 -9.71
C ARG A 93 -5.18 -11.68 -10.84
N PHE A 94 -6.47 -11.56 -10.53
CA PHE A 94 -7.48 -11.22 -11.52
C PHE A 94 -7.20 -9.86 -12.18
N LEU A 95 -6.84 -8.83 -11.42
CA LEU A 95 -6.43 -7.53 -11.96
C LEU A 95 -5.18 -7.64 -12.86
N LEU A 96 -4.18 -8.42 -12.44
CA LEU A 96 -2.99 -8.72 -13.26
C LEU A 96 -3.40 -9.36 -14.59
N ARG A 97 -4.27 -10.38 -14.57
CA ARG A 97 -4.75 -11.07 -15.79
C ARG A 97 -5.59 -10.20 -16.71
N GLN A 98 -6.30 -9.22 -16.14
CA GLN A 98 -7.05 -8.24 -16.93
C GLN A 98 -6.19 -7.12 -17.51
N ALA A 99 -4.96 -6.94 -17.04
CA ALA A 99 -4.10 -5.87 -17.52
C ALA A 99 -3.82 -6.03 -19.03
N ARG A 100 -4.05 -4.94 -19.77
CA ARG A 100 -3.74 -4.79 -21.19
C ARG A 100 -2.96 -3.50 -21.40
N GLN A 101 -2.11 -3.48 -22.42
CA GLN A 101 -1.46 -2.25 -22.84
C GLN A 101 -2.53 -1.25 -23.26
N LEU A 102 -2.52 -0.07 -22.64
CA LEU A 102 -3.45 1.00 -23.00
C LEU A 102 -3.06 1.60 -24.36
N PRO A 103 -4.05 2.04 -25.16
CA PRO A 103 -3.77 2.78 -26.39
C PRO A 103 -2.83 3.96 -26.10
N HIS A 104 -1.84 4.16 -26.97
CA HIS A 104 -0.86 5.25 -26.88
C HIS A 104 0.13 5.21 -25.70
N LYS A 105 0.14 4.15 -24.87
CA LYS A 105 1.18 3.95 -23.85
C LYS A 105 2.32 3.08 -24.38
N SER A 106 3.55 3.38 -23.97
CA SER A 106 4.72 2.58 -24.37
C SER A 106 4.68 1.19 -23.76
N VAL A 107 5.37 0.27 -24.42
CA VAL A 107 5.59 -1.10 -23.96
C VAL A 107 6.27 -1.13 -22.58
N ASP A 108 7.26 -0.26 -22.36
CA ASP A 108 7.96 -0.14 -21.06
C ASP A 108 7.01 0.28 -19.93
N THR A 109 6.09 1.21 -20.21
CA THR A 109 5.08 1.64 -19.24
C THR A 109 4.15 0.50 -18.88
N PHE A 110 3.77 -0.32 -19.86
CA PHE A 110 2.94 -1.49 -19.62
C PHE A 110 3.68 -2.54 -18.78
N TYR A 111 4.94 -2.85 -19.11
CA TYR A 111 5.76 -3.79 -18.36
C TYR A 111 5.98 -3.35 -16.91
N ALA A 112 6.26 -2.06 -16.66
CA ALA A 112 6.34 -1.51 -15.31
C ALA A 112 5.05 -1.69 -14.52
N ARG A 113 3.89 -1.39 -15.14
CA ARG A 113 2.57 -1.60 -14.50
C ARG A 113 2.31 -3.08 -14.16
N LEU A 114 2.73 -4.01 -15.01
CA LEU A 114 2.61 -5.44 -14.71
C LEU A 114 3.45 -5.84 -13.49
N LYS A 115 4.68 -5.31 -13.38
CA LYS A 115 5.52 -5.53 -12.20
C LYS A 115 4.86 -5.01 -10.93
N ASP A 116 4.29 -3.81 -10.98
CA ASP A 116 3.60 -3.24 -9.82
C ASP A 116 2.41 -4.08 -9.37
N LEU A 117 1.56 -4.53 -10.30
CA LEU A 117 0.42 -5.41 -10.00
C LEU A 117 0.87 -6.77 -9.44
N ALA A 118 1.98 -7.33 -9.93
CA ALA A 118 2.45 -8.64 -9.50
C ALA A 118 2.99 -8.65 -8.06
N ARG A 119 3.40 -7.50 -7.49
CA ARG A 119 3.97 -7.39 -6.13
C ARG A 119 3.00 -7.80 -5.01
N THR A 120 1.70 -7.70 -5.25
CA THR A 120 0.63 -7.98 -4.27
C THR A 120 -0.03 -9.34 -4.47
N CYS A 121 0.25 -10.03 -5.59
CA CYS A 121 -0.44 -11.24 -6.03
C CYS A 121 0.01 -12.55 -5.34
N THR A 122 0.94 -12.51 -4.37
CA THR A 122 1.57 -13.69 -3.73
C THR A 122 1.87 -14.82 -4.73
N LEU A 123 2.62 -14.51 -5.79
CA LEU A 123 2.97 -15.44 -6.87
C LEU A 123 4.20 -16.27 -6.51
N VAL A 124 4.29 -17.48 -7.07
CA VAL A 124 5.46 -18.36 -6.90
C VAL A 124 6.65 -17.83 -7.70
N ASP A 125 6.43 -17.47 -8.97
CA ASP A 125 7.43 -16.83 -9.84
C ASP A 125 6.84 -15.55 -10.44
N VAL A 126 7.29 -14.41 -9.92
CA VAL A 126 6.80 -13.10 -10.34
C VAL A 126 7.23 -12.76 -11.77
N GLU A 127 8.46 -13.10 -12.16
CA GLU A 127 8.98 -12.71 -13.47
C GLU A 127 8.39 -13.55 -14.60
N ASP A 128 8.17 -14.85 -14.36
CA ASP A 128 7.48 -15.71 -15.32
C ASP A 128 6.03 -15.24 -15.55
N GLU A 129 5.33 -14.90 -14.47
CA GLU A 129 3.94 -14.44 -14.56
C GLU A 129 3.79 -13.07 -15.23
N VAL A 130 4.70 -12.15 -14.94
CA VAL A 130 4.77 -10.85 -15.63
C VAL A 130 5.08 -11.06 -17.11
N ARG A 131 6.01 -11.95 -17.46
CA ARG A 131 6.34 -12.28 -18.86
C ARG A 131 5.14 -12.88 -19.59
N ALA A 132 4.46 -13.86 -18.98
CA ALA A 132 3.27 -14.49 -19.55
C ALA A 132 2.15 -13.47 -19.81
N GLN A 133 1.89 -12.59 -18.83
CA GLN A 133 0.88 -11.55 -18.98
C GLN A 133 1.28 -10.48 -20.01
N PHE A 134 2.57 -10.14 -20.09
CA PHE A 134 3.08 -9.22 -21.09
C PHE A 134 2.82 -9.74 -22.51
N ILE A 135 3.10 -11.02 -22.78
CA ILE A 135 2.84 -11.65 -24.08
C ILE A 135 1.34 -11.62 -24.42
N GLN A 136 0.46 -11.90 -23.45
CA GLN A 136 -0.99 -11.93 -23.67
C GLN A 136 -1.64 -10.54 -23.81
N GLY A 137 -1.06 -9.53 -23.17
CA GLY A 137 -1.69 -8.21 -23.01
C GLY A 137 -1.05 -7.08 -23.80
N CYS A 138 0.10 -7.32 -24.44
CA CYS A 138 0.76 -6.34 -25.30
C CYS A 138 -0.01 -6.19 -26.62
N ALA A 139 -0.25 -4.95 -27.04
CA ALA A 139 -0.97 -4.61 -28.26
C ALA A 139 -0.05 -4.01 -29.35
N SER A 140 1.20 -3.71 -29.03
CA SER A 140 2.18 -3.11 -29.94
C SER A 140 3.05 -4.12 -30.69
N VAL A 141 2.45 -5.22 -31.15
CA VAL A 141 3.13 -6.24 -31.97
C VAL A 141 3.16 -5.86 -33.44
#